data_AF-A0A7J3MMR2-F1
#
_entry.id   AF-A0A7J3MMR2-F1
#
_cell.length_a   1.000
_cell.length_b   1.000
_cell.length_c   1.000
_cell.angle_alpha   90.00
_cell.angle_beta   90.00
_cell.angle_gamma   90.00
#
_symmetry.space_group_name_H-M   'P 1'
#
loop_
_entity.id
_entity.type
_entity.pdbx_description
1 polymer ?
#
loop_
_entity_poly.entity_id
_entity_poly.type
_entity_poly.pdbx_seq_one_letter_code
_entity_poly.pdbx_strand_id
1 'polypeptide(L)'
;FGPKALILRKLEKLGITGIGLFVQSYLNYPDPGSAAKVLTILPQIGLERVEVDSLIASAEEVRMQYRELMRRTDDEIRRMRQVQPITEHLV
;
A
#
# COMPACT_ATOMS: atom_id res chain seq x y z
N PHE A 1 18.58 -6.24 2.58
CA PHE A 1 19.01 -5.62 3.86
C PHE A 1 17.80 -5.41 4.77
N GLY A 2 18.01 -5.15 6.06
CA GLY A 2 16.95 -4.86 7.02
C GLY A 2 16.60 -6.01 7.98
N PRO A 3 15.70 -5.77 8.95
CA PRO A 3 15.46 -6.69 10.07
C PRO A 3 15.06 -8.11 9.65
N LYS A 4 14.18 -8.22 8.65
CA LYS A 4 13.68 -9.50 8.11
C LYS A 4 14.82 -10.36 7.54
N ALA A 5 15.76 -9.76 6.81
CA ALA A 5 16.92 -10.46 6.28
C ALA A 5 17.90 -10.90 7.38
N LEU A 6 18.05 -10.09 8.45
CA LEU A 6 18.88 -10.46 9.60
C LEU A 6 18.27 -11.62 10.39
N ILE A 7 16.95 -11.66 10.53
CA ILE A 7 16.23 -12.80 11.15
C ILE A 7 16.48 -14.07 10.35
N LEU A 8 16.26 -14.05 9.03
CA LEU A 8 16.50 -15.21 8.17
C LEU A 8 17.95 -15.70 8.25
N ARG A 9 18.93 -14.78 8.24
CA ARG A 9 20.35 -15.12 8.42
C ARG A 9 20.65 -15.72 9.79
N LYS A 10 19.93 -15.32 10.84
CA LYS A 10 20.08 -15.90 12.18
C LYS A 10 19.47 -17.30 12.25
N LEU A 11 18.30 -17.51 11.63
CA LEU A 11 17.65 -18.82 11.55
C LEU A 11 18.53 -19.83 10.81
N GLU A 12 19.10 -19.44 9.67
CA GLU A 12 20.09 -20.22 8.91
C GLU A 12 21.26 -20.66 9.80
N LYS A 13 21.88 -19.71 10.52
CA LYS A 13 23.00 -19.99 11.45
C LYS A 13 22.62 -20.93 12.61
N LEU A 14 21.35 -21.02 12.96
CA LEU A 14 20.84 -21.90 14.00
C LEU A 14 20.36 -23.25 13.46
N GLY A 15 20.44 -23.48 12.14
CA GLY A 15 19.89 -24.69 11.51
C GLY A 15 18.36 -24.75 11.53
N ILE A 16 17.69 -23.61 11.70
CA ILE A 16 16.23 -23.51 11.75
C ILE A 16 15.72 -23.09 10.36
N THR A 17 14.77 -23.83 9.81
CA THR A 17 14.10 -23.46 8.56
C THR A 17 13.31 -22.16 8.75
N GLY A 18 13.59 -21.17 7.91
CA GLY A 18 12.87 -19.90 7.87
C GLY A 18 12.39 -19.58 6.47
N ILE A 19 11.19 -19.00 6.35
CA ILE A 19 10.59 -18.61 5.08
C ILE A 19 10.28 -17.10 5.14
N GLY A 20 10.66 -16.37 4.08
CA GLY A 20 10.27 -14.98 3.90
C GLY A 20 9.16 -14.86 2.86
N LEU A 21 8.02 -14.28 3.25
CA LEU A 21 6.92 -13.99 2.34
C LEU A 21 6.99 -12.52 1.92
N PHE A 22 6.97 -12.28 0.61
CA PHE A 22 7.05 -10.94 0.03
C PHE A 22 5.93 -10.74 -0.98
N VAL A 23 5.37 -9.55 -0.96
CA VAL A 23 4.36 -9.10 -1.93
C VAL A 23 4.71 -7.68 -2.36
N GLN A 24 4.41 -7.36 -3.61
CA GLN A 24 4.53 -5.99 -4.10
C GLN A 24 3.44 -5.12 -3.47
N SER A 25 3.80 -3.93 -3.00
CA SER A 25 2.90 -2.93 -2.45
C SER A 25 3.25 -1.54 -2.97
N TYR A 26 2.32 -0.59 -2.83
CA TYR A 26 2.57 0.81 -3.18
C TYR A 26 3.47 1.48 -2.13
N LEU A 27 4.57 2.11 -2.58
CA LEU A 27 5.62 2.61 -1.69
C LEU A 27 5.15 3.70 -0.70
N ASN A 28 4.28 4.59 -1.14
CA ASN A 28 3.94 5.80 -0.40
C ASN A 28 2.65 5.67 0.42
N TYR A 29 2.00 4.51 0.38
CA TYR A 29 0.64 4.35 0.88
C TYR A 29 0.50 3.05 1.69
N PRO A 30 -0.23 3.06 2.82
CA PRO A 30 -0.65 1.83 3.48
C PRO A 30 -1.43 0.97 2.49
N ASP A 31 -1.05 -0.31 2.38
CA ASP A 31 -1.64 -1.24 1.41
C ASP A 31 -2.19 -2.49 2.13
N PRO A 32 -3.41 -2.40 2.70
CA PRO A 32 -4.06 -3.54 3.35
C PRO A 32 -4.32 -4.70 2.38
N GLY A 33 -4.51 -4.42 1.08
CA GLY A 33 -4.72 -5.44 0.06
C GLY A 33 -3.49 -6.33 -0.14
N SER A 34 -2.31 -5.73 -0.13
CA SER A 34 -1.04 -6.47 -0.12
C SER A 34 -0.88 -7.35 1.13
N ALA A 35 -1.22 -6.83 2.31
CA ALA A 35 -1.20 -7.62 3.54
C ALA A 35 -2.16 -8.81 3.47
N ALA A 36 -3.40 -8.60 3.01
CA ALA A 36 -4.38 -9.67 2.78
C ALA A 36 -3.82 -10.76 1.86
N LYS A 37 -3.19 -10.35 0.75
CA LYS A 37 -2.60 -11.29 -0.23
C LYS A 37 -1.52 -12.20 0.39
N VAL A 38 -0.68 -11.67 1.29
CA VAL A 38 0.31 -12.49 2.03
C VAL A 38 -0.36 -13.47 2.99
N LEU A 39 -1.49 -13.12 3.59
CA LEU A 39 -2.18 -14.04 4.50
C LEU A 39 -2.91 -15.16 3.75
N THR A 40 -3.39 -14.89 2.54
CA THR A 40 -4.10 -15.91 1.73
C THR A 40 -3.21 -17.07 1.25
N ILE A 41 -1.88 -16.89 1.22
CA ILE A 41 -0.91 -17.94 0.85
C ILE A 41 -0.51 -18.84 2.03
N LEU A 42 -0.86 -18.50 3.28
CA LEU A 42 -0.50 -19.30 4.46
C LEU A 42 -0.95 -20.77 4.38
N PRO A 43 -2.17 -21.10 3.91
CA PRO A 43 -2.59 -22.51 3.76
C PRO A 43 -1.74 -23.31 2.77
N GLN A 44 -1.17 -22.65 1.76
CA GLN A 44 -0.33 -23.32 0.75
C GLN A 44 1.01 -23.79 1.31
N ILE A 45 1.44 -23.19 2.43
CA ILE A 45 2.67 -23.55 3.14
C ILE A 45 2.39 -24.32 4.44
N GLY A 46 1.17 -24.87 4.58
CA GLY A 46 0.79 -25.72 5.72
C GLY A 46 0.45 -24.96 7.00
N LEU A 47 0.15 -23.66 6.91
CA LEU A 47 -0.29 -22.84 8.03
C LEU A 47 -1.82 -22.64 8.04
N GLU A 48 -2.37 -22.21 9.17
CA GLU A 48 -3.81 -21.99 9.32
C GLU A 48 -4.31 -20.86 8.40
N ARG A 49 -5.55 -21.02 7.93
CA ARG A 49 -6.23 -19.97 7.15
C ARG A 49 -6.58 -18.80 8.08
N VAL A 50 -6.21 -17.60 7.65
CA VAL A 50 -6.57 -16.35 8.33
C VAL A 50 -7.70 -15.68 7.56
N GLU A 51 -8.69 -15.15 8.29
CA GLU A 51 -9.77 -14.33 7.75
C GLU A 51 -9.24 -12.94 7.41
N VAL A 52 -9.61 -12.41 6.24
CA VAL A 52 -8.99 -11.20 5.65
C VAL A 52 -10.02 -10.16 5.19
N ASP A 53 -11.29 -10.34 5.51
CA ASP A 53 -12.38 -9.48 5.03
C ASP A 53 -12.22 -8.06 5.55
N SER A 54 -11.74 -7.91 6.80
CA SER A 54 -11.41 -6.60 7.37
C SER A 54 -10.30 -5.86 6.62
N LEU A 55 -9.26 -6.58 6.15
CA LEU A 55 -8.18 -6.00 5.34
C LEU A 55 -8.67 -5.62 3.94
N ILE A 56 -9.54 -6.45 3.34
CA ILE A 56 -10.14 -6.16 2.03
C ILE A 56 -11.03 -4.91 2.13
N ALA A 57 -11.86 -4.82 3.16
CA ALA A 57 -12.71 -3.65 3.41
C ALA A 57 -11.87 -2.38 3.63
N SER A 58 -10.80 -2.47 4.41
CA SER A 58 -9.88 -1.36 4.63
C SER A 58 -9.14 -0.94 3.36
N ALA A 59 -8.74 -1.88 2.50
CA ALA A 59 -8.12 -1.57 1.21
C ALA A 59 -9.07 -0.76 0.31
N GLU A 60 -10.34 -1.12 0.30
CA GLU A 60 -11.38 -0.43 -0.44
C GLU A 60 -11.65 0.98 0.12
N GLU A 61 -11.69 1.14 1.44
CA GLU A 61 -11.82 2.44 2.10
C GLU A 61 -10.67 3.38 1.70
N VAL A 62 -9.43 2.90 1.82
CA VAL A 62 -8.23 3.65 1.43
C VAL A 62 -8.32 4.05 -0.05
N ARG A 63 -8.75 3.13 -0.93
CA ARG A 63 -8.94 3.40 -2.37
C ARG A 63 -9.97 4.49 -2.63
N MET A 64 -11.07 4.51 -1.87
CA MET A 64 -12.11 5.53 -1.96
C MET A 64 -11.63 6.90 -1.48
N GLN A 65 -10.89 6.94 -0.37
CA GLN A 65 -10.27 8.17 0.14
C GLN A 65 -9.30 8.78 -0.88
N TYR A 66 -8.48 7.96 -1.55
CA TYR A 66 -7.59 8.43 -2.61
C TYR A 66 -8.33 9.02 -3.81
N ARG A 67 -9.42 8.36 -4.25
CA ARG A 67 -10.23 8.88 -5.35
C ARG A 67 -10.80 10.27 -5.04
N GLU A 68 -11.31 10.46 -3.82
CA GLU A 68 -11.84 11.76 -3.41
C GLU A 68 -10.73 12.82 -3.31
N LEU A 69 -9.55 12.48 -2.78
CA LEU A 69 -8.42 13.38 -2.71
C LEU A 69 -7.97 13.85 -4.11
N MET A 70 -7.86 12.92 -5.06
CA MET A 70 -7.48 13.25 -6.44
C MET A 70 -8.54 14.10 -7.13
N ARG A 71 -9.83 13.80 -6.92
CA ARG A 71 -10.93 14.61 -7.45
C ARG A 71 -10.84 16.08 -6.98
N ARG A 72 -10.57 16.30 -5.69
CA ARG A 72 -10.38 17.67 -5.14
C ARG A 72 -9.13 18.35 -5.70
N THR A 73 -8.04 17.60 -5.86
CA THR A 73 -6.80 18.10 -6.47
C THR A 73 -7.06 18.57 -7.91
N ASP A 74 -7.78 17.77 -8.71
CA ASP A 74 -8.14 18.11 -10.09
C ASP A 74 -9.05 19.35 -10.18
N ASP A 75 -10.03 19.45 -9.28
CA ASP A 75 -10.93 20.61 -9.20
C ASP A 75 -10.14 21.90 -8.89
N GLU A 76 -9.18 21.83 -7.98
CA GLU A 76 -8.35 22.97 -7.60
C GLU A 76 -7.37 23.37 -8.70
N ILE A 77 -6.76 22.40 -9.39
CA ILE A 77 -5.93 22.66 -10.58
C ILE A 77 -6.74 23.35 -11.67
N ARG A 78 -7.99 22.93 -11.91
CA ARG A 78 -8.88 23.58 -12.88
C ARG A 78 -9.19 25.02 -12.51
N ARG A 79 -9.45 25.31 -11.23
CA ARG A 79 -9.66 26.68 -10.73
C ARG A 79 -8.44 27.56 -10.95
N MET A 80 -7.24 27.09 -10.57
CA MET A 80 -6.00 27.83 -10.75
C MET A 80 -5.75 28.21 -12.21
N ARG A 81 -6.03 27.30 -13.15
CA ARG A 81 -5.91 27.57 -14.59
C ARG A 81 -6.88 28.65 -15.09
N GLN A 82 -8.07 28.76 -14.49
CA GLN A 82 -9.07 29.77 -14.86
C GLN A 82 -8.76 31.17 -14.30
N VAL A 83 -7.95 31.28 -13.25
CA VAL A 83 -7.59 32.55 -12.61
C VAL A 83 -6.42 33.26 -13.31
N GLN A 84 -5.56 32.52 -14.03
CA GLN A 84 -4.35 33.07 -14.66
C GLN A 84 -4.52 34.03 -15.87
N PRO A 85 -5.62 34.11 -16.65
CA PRO A 85 -5.68 35.03 -17.79
C PRO A 85 -6.04 36.49 -17.44
N ILE A 86 -6.25 36.86 -16.17
CA ILE A 86 -6.72 38.22 -15.81
C ILE A 86 -5.56 39.14 -15.34
N THR A 87 -4.45 38.59 -14.86
CA THR A 87 -3.36 39.37 -14.25
C THR A 87 -2.32 39.92 -15.23
N GLU A 88 -2.32 39.52 -16.50
CA GLU A 88 -1.33 40.00 -17.50
C GLU A 88 -1.74 41.28 -18.25
N HIS A 89 -2.93 41.85 -17.98
CA HIS A 89 -3.40 43.08 -18.62
C HIS A 89 -3.27 44.35 -17.75
N LEU A 90 -2.51 44.30 -16.65
CA LEU A 90 -2.23 45.44 -15.77
C LEU A 90 -0.73 45.59 -15.48
N VAL A 91 0.09 45.77 -16.52
CA VAL A 91 1.44 46.37 -16.42
C VAL A 91 1.67 47.26 -17.65
#